data_AF-A0A5A7WPS5-F1
#
_entry.id   AF-A0A5A7WPS5-F1
#
_cell.length_a   1.000
_cell.length_b   1.000
_cell.length_c   1.000
_cell.angle_alpha   90.00
_cell.angle_beta   90.00
_cell.angle_gamma   90.00
#
_symmetry.space_group_name_H-M   'P 1'
#
loop_
_entity.id
_entity.type
_entity.pdbx_description
1 polymer ?
#
loop_
_entity_poly.entity_id
_entity_poly.type
_entity_poly.pdbx_seq_one_letter_code
_entity_poly.pdbx_strand_id
1 'polypeptide(L)'
;MNRFAAVAAACMTLTFAAATPLALADPPVDPAADPGPPPDNGVVASAEPGVVTSPDGWTLTVVAKDETQLPVAPLTTAVSSREYLVGGTFTGTVTGSGKTSLNGGTLEAGYQIGCGIELGQVRLIGQAGVNVGGLSFPATGPVFAPALSFPLSGTIEIHPKPGTVSTVTVDKKTFKAAPVRVTLKDTHIKVDGCVGQSFIRSYATLTSSTTDTDDIVAYYGVTKSV
;
A
#
# COMPACT_ATOMS: atom_id res chain seq x y z
N MET A 1 86.53 12.81 -26.14
CA MET A 1 85.57 13.48 -27.04
C MET A 1 84.38 12.55 -27.26
N ASN A 2 83.24 12.86 -26.65
CA ASN A 2 81.96 12.12 -26.79
C ASN A 2 81.51 12.01 -28.25
N ARG A 3 81.00 10.86 -28.69
CA ARG A 3 79.81 10.73 -29.58
C ARG A 3 79.09 9.38 -29.44
N PHE A 4 77.76 9.47 -29.55
CA PHE A 4 76.68 8.49 -29.38
C PHE A 4 76.59 7.38 -30.44
N ALA A 5 76.05 6.21 -30.07
CA ALA A 5 75.21 5.30 -30.88
C ALA A 5 74.62 4.21 -29.95
N ALA A 6 73.31 4.14 -29.69
CA ALA A 6 72.25 3.48 -30.47
C ALA A 6 72.19 1.93 -30.32
N VAL A 7 71.18 1.49 -29.54
CA VAL A 7 70.30 0.30 -29.63
C VAL A 7 70.80 -0.97 -30.35
N ALA A 8 70.81 -2.11 -29.65
CA ALA A 8 70.39 -3.42 -30.20
C ALA A 8 70.11 -4.44 -29.08
N ALA A 9 68.99 -5.15 -29.24
CA ALA A 9 68.47 -6.17 -28.35
C ALA A 9 69.23 -7.51 -28.42
N ALA A 10 69.26 -8.26 -27.33
CA ALA A 10 69.28 -9.72 -27.36
C ALA A 10 68.83 -10.29 -26.01
N CYS A 11 67.63 -10.87 -26.01
CA CYS A 11 67.08 -11.72 -24.96
C CYS A 11 67.92 -12.99 -24.79
N MET A 12 68.29 -13.32 -23.55
CA MET A 12 68.18 -14.69 -23.03
C MET A 12 68.39 -14.65 -21.51
N THR A 13 67.31 -14.46 -20.77
CA THR A 13 67.29 -14.52 -19.31
C THR A 13 67.30 -15.98 -18.87
N LEU A 14 68.25 -16.26 -17.97
CA LEU A 14 68.44 -17.53 -17.28
C LEU A 14 67.18 -17.95 -16.51
N THR A 15 66.88 -19.23 -16.61
CA THR A 15 65.95 -19.96 -15.76
C THR A 15 66.47 -20.00 -14.32
N PHE A 16 65.89 -19.17 -13.46
CA PHE A 16 65.94 -19.38 -12.00
C PHE A 16 64.51 -19.55 -11.48
N ALA A 17 64.22 -20.78 -11.07
CA ALA A 17 63.03 -21.13 -10.32
C ALA A 17 63.06 -20.43 -8.96
N ALA A 18 62.35 -19.31 -8.84
CA ALA A 18 61.99 -18.72 -7.56
C ALA A 18 60.53 -19.13 -7.27
N ALA A 19 60.35 -20.00 -6.29
CA ALA A 19 59.06 -20.28 -5.70
C ALA A 19 58.53 -19.00 -5.03
N THR A 20 57.68 -18.25 -5.73
CA THR A 20 56.87 -17.21 -5.12
C THR A 20 55.71 -17.89 -4.40
N PRO A 21 55.50 -17.67 -3.09
CA PRO A 21 54.25 -18.08 -2.49
C PRO A 21 53.16 -17.23 -3.13
N LEU A 22 52.22 -17.88 -3.83
CA LEU A 22 50.97 -17.27 -4.24
C LEU A 22 50.24 -16.86 -2.96
N ALA A 23 50.40 -15.60 -2.55
CA ALA A 23 49.50 -14.96 -1.62
C ALA A 23 48.16 -14.77 -2.36
N LEU A 24 47.30 -15.78 -2.27
CA LEU A 24 45.87 -15.62 -2.48
C LEU A 24 45.38 -14.66 -1.39
N ALA A 25 45.32 -13.36 -1.71
CA ALA A 25 44.56 -12.43 -0.91
C ALA A 25 43.09 -12.79 -1.13
N ASP A 26 42.51 -13.60 -0.23
CA ASP A 26 41.06 -13.73 -0.14
C ASP A 26 40.49 -12.32 0.05
N PRO A 27 39.50 -11.90 -0.76
CA PRO A 27 38.80 -10.65 -0.49
C PRO A 27 38.19 -10.76 0.92
N PRO A 28 38.21 -9.69 1.73
CA PRO A 28 37.57 -9.70 3.02
C PRO A 28 36.13 -10.16 2.85
N VAL A 29 35.77 -11.26 3.51
CA VAL A 29 34.38 -11.70 3.59
C VAL A 29 33.64 -10.59 4.32
N ASP A 30 32.79 -9.84 3.62
CA ASP A 30 31.93 -8.84 4.25
C ASP A 30 31.25 -9.49 5.46
N PRO A 31 31.26 -8.87 6.65
CA PRO A 31 30.51 -9.37 7.78
C PRO A 31 29.08 -9.58 7.32
N ALA A 32 28.57 -10.80 7.47
CA ALA A 32 27.24 -11.20 7.03
C ALA A 32 26.25 -10.06 7.27
N ALA A 33 25.68 -9.53 6.17
CA ALA A 33 24.68 -8.48 6.26
C ALA A 33 23.63 -8.91 7.27
N ASP A 34 23.35 -8.03 8.24
CA ASP A 34 22.32 -8.26 9.26
C ASP A 34 21.06 -8.78 8.56
N PRO A 35 20.50 -9.94 8.93
CA PRO A 35 19.29 -10.44 8.31
C PRO A 35 18.27 -9.32 8.43
N GLY A 36 17.81 -8.80 7.28
CA GLY A 36 16.83 -7.73 7.26
C GLY A 36 15.59 -8.09 8.10
N PRO A 37 14.74 -7.10 8.44
CA PRO A 37 13.54 -7.34 9.21
C PRO A 37 12.76 -8.54 8.66
N PRO A 38 12.21 -9.40 9.53
CA PRO A 38 11.40 -10.53 9.07
C PRO A 38 10.33 -10.05 8.09
N PRO A 39 10.04 -10.85 7.05
CA PRO A 39 8.98 -10.52 6.11
C PRO A 39 7.65 -10.33 6.86
N ASP A 40 6.89 -9.30 6.48
CA ASP A 40 5.56 -9.06 7.02
C ASP A 40 4.67 -10.26 6.73
N ASN A 41 4.28 -10.99 7.78
CA ASN A 41 3.41 -12.16 7.69
C ASN A 41 1.92 -11.77 7.73
N GLY A 42 1.61 -10.48 7.78
CA GLY A 42 0.26 -9.95 7.81
C GLY A 42 -0.42 -10.07 9.18
N VAL A 43 0.14 -10.76 10.18
CA VAL A 43 -0.56 -11.01 11.44
C VAL A 43 -0.79 -9.71 12.21
N VAL A 44 -2.02 -9.52 12.70
CA VAL A 44 -2.41 -8.36 13.51
C VAL A 44 -3.05 -8.83 14.81
N ALA A 45 -2.73 -8.15 15.91
CA ALA A 45 -3.38 -8.41 17.18
C ALA A 45 -4.86 -7.98 17.13
N SER A 46 -5.74 -8.82 17.68
CA SER A 46 -7.13 -8.44 17.90
C SER A 46 -7.23 -7.45 19.05
N ALA A 47 -8.12 -6.46 18.87
CA ALA A 47 -8.45 -5.46 19.88
C ALA A 47 -9.43 -6.01 20.93
N GLU A 48 -9.78 -5.14 21.88
CA GLU A 48 -10.80 -5.40 22.89
C GLU A 48 -12.16 -5.75 22.23
N PRO A 49 -12.91 -6.73 22.76
CA PRO A 49 -14.29 -6.99 22.37
C PRO A 49 -15.18 -5.75 22.40
N GLY A 50 -16.07 -5.62 21.42
CA GLY A 50 -17.20 -4.70 21.51
C GLY A 50 -18.31 -5.35 22.35
N VAL A 51 -18.70 -4.73 23.46
CA VAL A 51 -19.77 -5.24 24.34
C VAL A 51 -20.78 -4.14 24.61
N VAL A 52 -22.07 -4.46 24.49
CA VAL A 52 -23.15 -3.59 24.91
C VAL A 52 -24.23 -4.39 25.62
N THR A 53 -24.82 -3.80 26.65
CA THR A 53 -26.05 -4.31 27.24
C THR A 53 -27.20 -3.44 26.76
N SER A 54 -28.15 -4.04 26.07
CA SER A 54 -29.33 -3.37 25.56
C SER A 54 -30.29 -2.99 26.70
N PRO A 55 -31.16 -1.99 26.51
CA PRO A 55 -32.12 -1.57 27.53
C PRO A 55 -33.12 -2.66 27.96
N ASP A 56 -33.37 -3.64 27.09
CA ASP A 56 -34.25 -4.78 27.35
C ASP A 56 -33.54 -5.95 28.05
N GLY A 57 -32.23 -5.89 28.27
CA GLY A 57 -31.46 -6.81 29.10
C GLY A 57 -30.66 -7.88 28.36
N TRP A 58 -30.48 -7.75 27.04
CA TRP A 58 -29.54 -8.57 26.27
C TRP A 58 -28.13 -8.02 26.35
N THR A 59 -27.14 -8.92 26.42
CA THR A 59 -25.73 -8.58 26.29
C THR A 59 -25.24 -9.07 24.94
N LEU A 60 -24.94 -8.13 24.06
CA LEU A 60 -24.35 -8.37 22.75
C LEU A 60 -22.82 -8.26 22.90
N THR A 61 -22.10 -9.16 22.25
CA THR A 61 -20.64 -9.13 22.21
C THR A 61 -20.16 -9.48 20.81
N VAL A 62 -19.25 -8.66 20.28
CA VAL A 62 -18.60 -8.87 18.98
C VAL A 62 -17.09 -8.89 19.17
N VAL A 63 -16.45 -9.92 18.63
CA VAL A 63 -15.01 -10.14 18.75
C VAL A 63 -14.42 -10.57 17.42
N ALA A 64 -13.12 -10.31 17.25
CA ALA A 64 -12.33 -10.89 16.19
C ALA A 64 -11.19 -11.74 16.75
N LYS A 65 -10.72 -12.70 15.95
CA LYS A 65 -9.57 -13.56 16.22
C LYS A 65 -8.84 -13.90 14.93
N ASP A 66 -7.57 -14.28 15.08
CA ASP A 66 -6.72 -14.78 13.99
C ASP A 66 -6.68 -13.82 12.80
N GLU A 67 -6.53 -12.53 13.10
CA GLU A 67 -6.60 -11.47 12.11
C GLU A 67 -5.30 -11.35 11.32
N THR A 68 -5.45 -11.20 10.01
CA THR A 68 -4.36 -10.96 9.07
C THR A 68 -4.71 -9.81 8.13
N GLN A 69 -3.72 -8.97 7.86
CA GLN A 69 -3.75 -7.81 6.99
C GLN A 69 -2.39 -7.75 6.29
N LEU A 70 -2.25 -8.50 5.20
CA LEU A 70 -1.02 -8.62 4.44
C LEU A 70 -1.05 -7.65 3.24
N PRO A 71 -0.15 -6.66 3.18
CA PRO A 71 0.03 -5.84 1.98
C PRO A 71 0.54 -6.70 0.83
N VAL A 72 -0.05 -6.52 -0.36
CA VAL A 72 0.43 -7.17 -1.58
C VAL A 72 0.68 -6.15 -2.68
N ALA A 73 1.53 -6.49 -3.64
CA ALA A 73 1.83 -5.62 -4.77
C ALA A 73 0.54 -5.40 -5.59
N PRO A 74 0.19 -4.13 -5.90
CA PRO A 74 -1.02 -3.86 -6.67
C PRO A 74 -0.98 -4.50 -8.05
N LEU A 75 -2.06 -5.16 -8.46
CA LEU A 75 -2.17 -5.80 -9.77
C LEU A 75 -2.02 -4.81 -10.93
N THR A 76 -2.42 -3.55 -10.71
CA THR A 76 -2.28 -2.46 -11.69
C THR A 76 -0.86 -1.88 -11.75
N THR A 77 0.04 -2.26 -10.83
CA THR A 77 1.39 -1.65 -10.63
C THR A 77 1.38 -0.15 -10.35
N ALA A 78 0.20 0.44 -10.14
CA ALA A 78 0.06 1.86 -9.87
C ALA A 78 0.57 2.18 -8.47
N VAL A 79 1.49 3.14 -8.37
CA VAL A 79 2.07 3.61 -7.11
C VAL A 79 1.03 4.24 -6.16
N SER A 80 -0.12 4.63 -6.71
CA SER A 80 -1.29 5.17 -6.01
C SER A 80 -2.35 4.11 -5.67
N SER A 81 -2.09 2.83 -5.94
CA SER A 81 -2.99 1.74 -5.55
C SER A 81 -2.44 0.99 -4.34
N ARG A 82 -3.33 0.53 -3.47
CA ARG A 82 -3.01 -0.33 -2.32
C ARG A 82 -3.87 -1.57 -2.39
N GLU A 83 -3.25 -2.73 -2.23
CA GLU A 83 -3.90 -4.03 -2.28
C GLU A 83 -3.51 -4.84 -1.04
N TYR A 84 -4.48 -5.56 -0.50
CA TYR A 84 -4.35 -6.31 0.75
C TYR A 84 -4.98 -7.69 0.64
N LEU A 85 -4.30 -8.71 1.14
CA LEU A 85 -4.90 -9.99 1.48
C LEU A 85 -5.24 -9.96 2.96
N VAL A 86 -6.53 -10.04 3.26
CA VAL A 86 -7.03 -9.94 4.62
C VAL A 86 -7.73 -11.22 5.05
N GLY A 87 -7.65 -11.49 6.34
CA GLY A 87 -8.30 -12.63 6.98
C GLY A 87 -8.62 -12.35 8.44
N GLY A 88 -9.47 -13.20 9.00
CA GLY A 88 -9.90 -13.08 10.39
C GLY A 88 -11.21 -13.81 10.63
N THR A 89 -11.46 -14.16 11.88
CA THR A 89 -12.72 -14.75 12.32
C THR A 89 -13.44 -13.79 13.25
N PHE A 90 -14.58 -13.29 12.79
CA PHE A 90 -15.45 -12.39 13.53
C PHE A 90 -16.61 -13.19 14.11
N THR A 91 -16.85 -13.07 15.41
CA THR A 91 -17.89 -13.81 16.13
C THR A 91 -18.78 -12.84 16.89
N GLY A 92 -20.08 -13.01 16.73
CA GLY A 92 -21.11 -12.30 17.48
C GLY A 92 -21.85 -13.24 18.42
N THR A 93 -21.98 -12.87 19.69
CA THR A 93 -22.78 -13.59 20.70
C THR A 93 -23.85 -12.67 21.25
N VAL A 94 -25.02 -13.24 21.54
CA VAL A 94 -26.11 -12.57 22.25
C VAL A 94 -26.47 -13.44 23.44
N THR A 95 -26.36 -12.89 24.64
CA THR A 95 -26.56 -13.60 25.91
C THR A 95 -27.43 -12.77 26.86
N GLY A 96 -27.84 -13.33 27.98
CA GLY A 96 -28.70 -12.66 28.95
C GLY A 96 -30.15 -13.14 28.91
N SER A 97 -30.99 -12.46 29.67
CA SER A 97 -32.40 -12.79 29.86
C SER A 97 -33.25 -11.56 29.53
N GLY A 98 -33.22 -11.15 28.27
CA GLY A 98 -33.94 -9.97 27.83
C GLY A 98 -35.46 -10.12 28.02
N LYS A 99 -36.15 -8.99 28.15
CA LYS A 99 -37.62 -8.95 28.32
C LYS A 99 -38.40 -9.24 27.04
N THR A 100 -37.72 -9.17 25.90
CA THR A 100 -38.23 -9.31 24.54
C THR A 100 -37.76 -10.62 23.92
N SER A 101 -38.45 -11.10 22.88
CA SER A 101 -37.98 -12.24 22.08
C SER A 101 -37.00 -11.76 21.00
N LEU A 102 -35.84 -12.41 20.90
CA LEU A 102 -34.91 -12.20 19.79
C LEU A 102 -35.49 -12.79 18.50
N ASN A 103 -35.46 -12.01 17.43
CA ASN A 103 -35.88 -12.41 16.09
C ASN A 103 -34.69 -12.73 15.17
N GLY A 104 -33.45 -12.58 15.68
CA GLY A 104 -32.22 -12.78 14.94
C GLY A 104 -31.43 -11.49 14.84
N GLY A 105 -30.72 -11.31 13.73
CA GLY A 105 -29.91 -10.12 13.50
C GLY A 105 -28.94 -10.27 12.34
N THR A 106 -27.95 -9.38 12.30
CA THR A 106 -26.89 -9.41 11.29
C THR A 106 -25.51 -9.24 11.90
N LEU A 107 -24.54 -10.02 11.44
CA LEU A 107 -23.11 -9.79 11.67
C LEU A 107 -22.48 -9.35 10.35
N GLU A 108 -22.03 -8.10 10.31
CA GLU A 108 -21.26 -7.52 9.21
C GLU A 108 -19.78 -7.50 9.57
N ALA A 109 -18.90 -7.89 8.66
CA ALA A 109 -17.46 -7.81 8.85
C ALA A 109 -16.78 -7.21 7.62
N GLY A 110 -15.74 -6.42 7.85
CA GLY A 110 -15.00 -5.78 6.79
C GLY A 110 -13.76 -5.05 7.29
N TYR A 111 -13.26 -4.14 6.46
CA TYR A 111 -12.04 -3.39 6.75
C TYR A 111 -12.24 -1.92 6.40
N GLN A 112 -11.64 -1.06 7.21
CA GLN A 112 -11.55 0.36 6.94
C GLN A 112 -10.13 0.70 6.51
N ILE A 113 -10.02 1.43 5.42
CA ILE A 113 -8.75 1.83 4.84
C ILE A 113 -8.69 3.35 4.82
N GLY A 114 -7.76 3.91 5.56
CA GLY A 114 -7.44 5.34 5.57
C GLY A 114 -6.28 5.62 4.64
N CYS A 115 -6.47 6.55 3.70
CA CYS A 115 -5.41 7.08 2.85
C CYS A 115 -4.98 8.44 3.39
N GLY A 116 -3.69 8.63 3.68
CA GLY A 116 -3.20 9.93 4.16
C GLY A 116 -3.41 11.06 3.15
N ILE A 117 -3.24 10.74 1.86
CA ILE A 117 -3.47 11.65 0.73
C ILE A 117 -4.27 10.90 -0.33
N GLU A 118 -5.42 11.43 -0.72
CA GLU A 118 -6.19 10.94 -1.86
C GLU A 118 -5.84 11.77 -3.10
N LEU A 119 -5.34 11.12 -4.15
CA LEU A 119 -5.14 11.78 -5.44
C LEU A 119 -6.50 12.13 -6.03
N GLY A 120 -6.83 13.42 -6.04
CA GLY A 120 -7.91 13.94 -6.86
C GLY A 120 -7.56 13.94 -8.35
N GLN A 121 -8.51 14.40 -9.15
CA GLN A 121 -8.44 14.43 -10.61
C GLN A 121 -7.16 15.13 -11.08
N VAL A 122 -6.30 14.41 -11.82
CA VAL A 122 -5.14 15.00 -12.49
C VAL A 122 -5.65 15.75 -13.71
N ARG A 123 -5.67 17.08 -13.64
CA ARG A 123 -6.05 17.91 -14.79
C ARG A 123 -4.78 18.34 -15.49
N LEU A 124 -4.55 17.80 -16.69
CA LEU A 124 -3.57 18.35 -17.61
C LEU A 124 -4.20 19.59 -18.26
N ILE A 125 -3.80 20.78 -17.83
CA ILE A 125 -4.11 22.02 -18.55
C ILE A 125 -3.06 22.16 -19.63
N GLY A 126 -3.34 21.61 -20.81
CA GLY A 126 -2.51 21.77 -21.99
C GLY A 126 -2.95 23.02 -22.78
N GLN A 127 -2.03 23.96 -22.96
CA GLN A 127 -2.19 25.02 -23.96
C GLN A 127 -1.50 24.55 -25.24
N ALA A 128 -2.27 24.38 -26.31
CA ALA A 128 -1.73 24.22 -27.66
C ALA A 128 -1.87 25.57 -28.38
N GLY A 129 -0.76 26.27 -28.58
CA GLY A 129 -0.71 27.51 -29.34
C GLY A 129 -0.12 27.29 -30.73
N VAL A 130 -0.58 28.04 -31.72
CA VAL A 130 0.06 28.15 -33.05
C VAL A 130 0.61 29.56 -33.15
N ASN A 131 1.93 29.72 -33.10
CA ASN A 131 2.55 31.01 -33.39
C ASN A 131 2.94 31.04 -34.86
N VAL A 132 2.23 31.87 -35.62
CA VAL A 132 2.53 32.22 -37.02
C VAL A 132 3.14 33.62 -37.04
N GLY A 133 4.47 33.69 -36.94
CA GLY A 133 5.16 34.98 -36.99
C GLY A 133 6.60 34.87 -36.54
N GLY A 134 7.52 34.90 -37.50
CA GLY A 134 8.95 35.05 -37.26
C GLY A 134 9.48 36.24 -38.05
N LEU A 135 9.71 37.37 -37.39
CA LEU A 135 10.58 38.42 -37.92
C LEU A 135 12.02 37.99 -37.62
N SER A 136 12.75 37.56 -38.65
CA SER A 136 14.16 37.24 -38.52
C SER A 136 14.98 38.45 -39.00
N PHE A 137 15.99 38.83 -38.22
CA PHE A 137 16.88 39.97 -38.52
C PHE A 137 18.29 39.47 -38.88
N PRO A 138 18.50 38.88 -40.08
CA PRO A 138 19.85 38.65 -40.56
C PRO A 138 20.56 39.98 -40.85
N ALA A 139 21.89 39.95 -40.89
CA ALA A 139 22.74 41.13 -41.14
C ALA A 139 22.48 41.87 -42.47
N THR A 140 21.63 41.31 -43.33
CA THR A 140 21.22 41.84 -44.64
C THR A 140 19.86 42.57 -44.63
N GLY A 141 19.22 42.74 -43.48
CA GLY A 141 17.93 43.43 -43.32
C GLY A 141 16.79 42.52 -42.85
N PRO A 142 15.64 43.07 -42.41
CA PRO A 142 14.54 42.27 -41.87
C PRO A 142 13.92 41.38 -42.95
N VAL A 143 13.88 40.07 -42.71
CA VAL A 143 13.25 39.09 -43.60
C VAL A 143 12.05 38.49 -42.87
N PHE A 144 10.86 38.62 -43.48
CA PHE A 144 9.67 37.94 -43.01
C PHE A 144 9.72 36.49 -43.50
N ALA A 145 10.10 35.57 -42.61
CA ALA A 145 10.05 34.15 -42.86
C ALA A 145 8.92 33.56 -42.00
N PRO A 146 7.87 32.96 -42.60
CA PRO A 146 6.82 32.34 -41.81
C PRO A 146 7.39 31.10 -41.10
N ALA A 147 7.78 31.28 -39.84
CA ALA A 147 8.14 30.20 -38.95
C ALA A 147 6.88 29.72 -38.22
N LEU A 148 6.49 28.47 -38.46
CA LEU A 148 5.44 27.79 -37.72
C LEU A 148 6.07 27.18 -36.46
N SER A 149 5.68 27.66 -35.28
CA SER A 149 6.07 27.04 -34.02
C SER A 149 4.84 26.61 -33.22
N PHE A 150 4.89 25.39 -32.71
CA PHE A 150 3.85 24.76 -31.91
C PHE A 150 4.38 24.54 -30.48
N PRO A 151 4.44 25.58 -29.63
CA PRO A 151 4.80 25.38 -28.25
C PRO A 151 3.68 24.56 -27.58
N LEU A 152 4.01 23.33 -27.17
CA LEU A 152 3.19 22.54 -26.27
C LEU A 152 3.64 22.87 -24.85
N SER A 153 2.83 23.61 -24.11
CA SER A 153 3.03 23.80 -22.68
C SER A 153 1.85 23.19 -21.93
N GLY A 154 2.14 22.35 -20.95
CA GLY A 154 1.14 21.71 -20.10
C GLY A 154 1.55 21.84 -18.66
N THR A 155 0.65 22.31 -17.81
CA THR A 155 0.82 22.25 -16.36
C THR A 155 -0.04 21.11 -15.82
N ILE A 156 0.58 20.24 -15.02
CA ILE A 156 -0.13 19.17 -14.31
C ILE A 156 -0.64 19.78 -13.01
N GLU A 157 -1.93 20.03 -12.94
CA GLU A 157 -2.56 20.51 -11.71
C GLU A 157 -3.04 19.30 -10.91
N ILE A 158 -2.31 18.99 -9.83
CA ILE A 158 -2.68 17.95 -8.87
C ILE A 158 -3.52 18.64 -7.80
N HIS A 159 -4.75 18.17 -7.61
CA HIS A 159 -5.62 18.59 -6.51
C HIS A 159 -5.70 17.45 -5.49
N PRO A 160 -4.83 17.41 -4.47
CA PRO A 160 -4.97 16.44 -3.39
C PRO A 160 -6.27 16.72 -2.64
N LYS A 161 -7.08 15.69 -2.42
CA LYS A 161 -8.19 15.78 -1.46
C LYS A 161 -7.68 15.35 -0.08
N PRO A 162 -8.21 15.95 1.02
CA PRO A 162 -7.96 15.44 2.36
C PRO A 162 -8.26 13.94 2.41
N GLY A 163 -7.38 13.17 3.06
CA GLY A 163 -7.49 11.73 3.17
C GLY A 163 -8.86 11.26 3.68
N THR A 164 -9.49 10.32 2.97
CA THR A 164 -10.77 9.72 3.36
C THR A 164 -10.55 8.32 3.93
N VAL A 165 -11.47 7.90 4.82
CA VAL A 165 -11.56 6.51 5.29
C VAL A 165 -12.59 5.80 4.43
N SER A 166 -12.15 4.82 3.64
CA SER A 166 -13.01 3.96 2.85
C SER A 166 -13.38 2.71 3.65
N THR A 167 -14.67 2.44 3.79
CA THR A 167 -15.17 1.21 4.43
C THR A 167 -15.46 0.17 3.35
N VAL A 168 -14.75 -0.95 3.41
CA VAL A 168 -14.94 -2.11 2.54
C VAL A 168 -15.64 -3.19 3.35
N THR A 169 -16.95 -3.33 3.13
CA THR A 169 -17.74 -4.44 3.67
C THR A 169 -17.42 -5.71 2.89
N VAL A 170 -16.95 -6.75 3.58
CA VAL A 170 -16.55 -8.01 2.93
C VAL A 170 -17.70 -9.01 2.94
N ASP A 171 -18.34 -9.20 4.09
CA ASP A 171 -19.49 -10.09 4.21
C ASP A 171 -20.50 -9.57 5.23
N LYS A 172 -21.77 -9.93 5.02
CA LYS A 172 -22.86 -9.64 5.93
C LYS A 172 -23.73 -10.87 6.09
N LYS A 173 -23.67 -11.46 7.28
CA LYS A 173 -24.40 -12.68 7.62
C LYS A 173 -25.63 -12.38 8.44
N THR A 174 -26.81 -12.74 7.93
CA THR A 174 -28.04 -12.78 8.74
C THR A 174 -28.10 -14.06 9.57
N PHE A 175 -28.61 -13.98 10.79
CA PHE A 175 -28.75 -15.12 11.70
C PHE A 175 -30.08 -15.05 12.45
N LYS A 176 -30.60 -16.21 12.87
CA LYS A 176 -31.79 -16.32 13.73
C LYS A 176 -31.45 -16.51 15.20
N ALA A 177 -30.32 -17.15 15.47
CA ALA A 177 -29.81 -17.41 16.81
C ALA A 177 -28.28 -17.25 16.82
N ALA A 178 -27.76 -16.75 17.94
CA ALA A 178 -26.33 -16.63 18.21
C ALA A 178 -25.79 -17.92 18.87
N PRO A 179 -24.47 -18.21 18.79
CA PRO A 179 -23.41 -17.41 18.16
C PRO A 179 -23.49 -17.42 16.63
N VAL A 180 -23.14 -16.28 16.03
CA VAL A 180 -22.94 -16.11 14.60
C VAL A 180 -21.46 -15.88 14.32
N ARG A 181 -20.96 -16.37 13.18
CA ARG A 181 -19.56 -16.23 12.80
C ARG A 181 -19.41 -15.93 11.32
N VAL A 182 -18.50 -15.01 11.00
CA VAL A 182 -17.98 -14.74 9.66
C VAL A 182 -16.48 -15.03 9.70
N THR A 183 -16.00 -15.88 8.80
CA THR A 183 -14.56 -16.17 8.68
C THR A 183 -14.12 -15.78 7.29
N LEU A 184 -13.17 -14.84 7.24
CA LEU A 184 -12.54 -14.35 6.04
C LEU A 184 -11.17 -15.03 5.91
N LYS A 185 -10.87 -15.53 4.71
CA LYS A 185 -9.57 -16.12 4.38
C LYS A 185 -9.12 -15.56 3.05
N ASP A 186 -7.89 -15.06 3.00
CA ASP A 186 -7.23 -14.57 1.78
C ASP A 186 -8.13 -13.68 0.92
N THR A 187 -8.93 -12.83 1.57
CA THR A 187 -9.84 -11.95 0.85
C THR A 187 -9.07 -10.76 0.31
N HIS A 188 -9.22 -10.50 -0.98
CA HIS A 188 -8.49 -9.43 -1.64
C HIS A 188 -9.26 -8.12 -1.57
N ILE A 189 -8.66 -7.08 -0.99
CA ILE A 189 -9.18 -5.72 -0.96
C ILE A 189 -8.24 -4.80 -1.73
N LYS A 190 -8.81 -3.94 -2.58
CA LYS A 190 -8.10 -2.96 -3.40
C LYS A 190 -8.64 -1.56 -3.16
N VAL A 191 -7.75 -0.59 -3.06
CA VAL A 191 -8.06 0.85 -2.99
C VAL A 191 -7.16 1.60 -3.96
N ASP A 192 -7.76 2.42 -4.82
CA ASP A 192 -7.05 3.27 -5.78
C ASP A 192 -6.99 4.72 -5.29
N GLY A 193 -6.01 5.49 -5.79
CA GLY A 193 -5.85 6.90 -5.44
C GLY A 193 -5.21 7.16 -4.06
N CYS A 194 -4.75 6.12 -3.38
CA CYS A 194 -4.09 6.18 -2.08
C CYS A 194 -2.60 6.48 -2.24
N VAL A 195 -2.19 7.72 -1.99
CA VAL A 195 -0.78 8.13 -2.10
C VAL A 195 -0.10 8.23 -0.74
N GLY A 196 1.10 7.69 -0.68
CA GLY A 196 1.91 7.65 0.54
C GLY A 196 1.52 6.50 1.46
N GLN A 197 1.59 6.74 2.76
CA GLN A 197 1.27 5.75 3.78
C GLN A 197 -0.24 5.49 3.81
N SER A 198 -0.63 4.23 3.96
CA SER A 198 -2.01 3.83 4.16
C SER A 198 -2.19 3.13 5.49
N PHE A 199 -3.41 3.20 6.03
CA PHE A 199 -3.78 2.61 7.30
C PHE A 199 -4.93 1.67 7.06
N ILE A 200 -4.87 0.47 7.62
CA ILE A 200 -5.94 -0.51 7.53
C ILE A 200 -6.30 -0.99 8.94
N ARG A 201 -7.60 -1.15 9.20
CA ARG A 201 -8.11 -1.82 10.40
C ARG A 201 -9.32 -2.66 10.04
N SER A 202 -9.50 -3.77 10.74
CA SER A 202 -10.74 -4.55 10.64
C SER A 202 -11.87 -3.85 11.40
N TYR A 203 -13.11 -4.13 10.99
CA TYR A 203 -14.29 -3.81 11.77
C TYR A 203 -15.30 -4.95 11.68
N ALA A 204 -16.12 -5.08 12.71
CA ALA A 204 -17.31 -5.91 12.65
C ALA A 204 -18.46 -5.25 13.40
N THR A 205 -19.66 -5.32 12.84
CA THR A 205 -20.88 -4.75 13.42
C THR A 205 -21.87 -5.88 13.65
N LEU A 206 -22.23 -6.10 14.91
CA LEU A 206 -23.28 -7.02 15.31
C LEU A 206 -24.54 -6.22 15.58
N THR A 207 -25.60 -6.53 14.84
CA THR A 207 -26.97 -6.05 15.08
C THR A 207 -27.79 -7.21 15.59
N SER A 208 -28.46 -7.02 16.73
CA SER A 208 -29.47 -7.94 17.26
C SER A 208 -30.84 -7.29 17.10
N SER A 209 -31.81 -8.04 16.61
CA SER A 209 -33.15 -7.55 16.29
C SER A 209 -34.20 -8.25 17.16
N THR A 210 -35.12 -7.47 17.69
CA THR A 210 -36.35 -7.95 18.34
C THR A 210 -37.55 -7.62 17.44
N THR A 211 -38.77 -7.60 17.97
CA THR A 211 -39.95 -7.16 17.20
C THR A 211 -39.96 -5.66 16.98
N ASP A 212 -39.47 -4.90 17.97
CA ASP A 212 -39.63 -3.43 18.01
C ASP A 212 -38.28 -2.67 18.10
N THR A 213 -37.16 -3.39 18.26
CA THR A 213 -35.84 -2.78 18.49
C THR A 213 -34.71 -3.45 17.71
N ASP A 214 -33.71 -2.66 17.36
CA ASP A 214 -32.40 -3.11 16.87
C ASP A 214 -31.31 -2.58 17.80
N ASP A 215 -30.52 -3.48 18.38
CA ASP A 215 -29.36 -3.14 19.21
C ASP A 215 -28.09 -3.43 18.43
N ILE A 216 -27.18 -2.45 18.40
CA ILE A 216 -25.98 -2.51 17.55
C ILE A 216 -24.73 -2.33 18.40
N VAL A 217 -23.74 -3.19 18.19
CA VAL A 217 -22.40 -3.06 18.75
C VAL A 217 -21.35 -3.27 17.66
N ALA A 218 -20.28 -2.48 17.73
CA ALA A 218 -19.18 -2.56 16.79
C ALA A 218 -17.87 -2.96 17.48
N TYR A 219 -17.07 -3.73 16.77
CA TYR A 219 -15.68 -4.04 17.05
C TYR A 219 -14.81 -3.27 16.04
N TYR A 220 -13.72 -2.68 16.52
CA TYR A 220 -12.70 -2.06 15.69
C TYR A 220 -11.35 -2.64 16.08
N GLY A 221 -10.67 -3.29 15.12
CA GLY A 221 -9.36 -3.89 15.33
C GLY A 221 -8.24 -2.87 15.45
N VAL A 222 -7.04 -3.37 15.77
CA VAL A 222 -5.82 -2.57 15.80
C VAL A 222 -5.52 -2.05 14.39
N THR A 223 -5.23 -0.76 14.29
CA THR A 223 -4.83 -0.14 13.03
C THR A 223 -3.40 -0.53 12.70
N LYS A 224 -3.20 -1.10 11.51
CA LYS A 224 -1.88 -1.37 10.92
C LYS A 224 -1.58 -0.29 9.90
N SER A 225 -0.37 0.28 9.97
CA SER A 225 0.16 1.18 8.95
C SER A 225 0.99 0.42 7.94
N VAL A 226 0.90 0.81 6.67
CA VAL A 226 1.53 0.16 5.52
C VAL A 226 2.15 1.20 4.59
#